data_AF-A0A1B9EQ83-F1
#
_entry.id   AF-A0A1B9EQ83-F1
#
_cell.length_a   1.000
_cell.length_b   1.000
_cell.length_c   1.000
_cell.angle_alpha   90.00
_cell.angle_beta   90.00
_cell.angle_gamma   90.00
#
_symmetry.space_group_name_H-M   'P 1'
#
loop_
_entity.id
_entity.type
_entity.pdbx_description
1 polymer ?
#
loop_
_entity_poly.entity_id
_entity_poly.type
_entity_poly.pdbx_seq_one_letter_code
_entity_poly.pdbx_strand_id
1 'polypeptide(L)'
;MCVLDHDALHATLDAVADSLAGKSLVNLTSGSPGHAQEAAAWARSHSVDYLDGAIMTTPPGVGSPEMMFLYSGSRTVLYAHRPALEALGGPLHLGTEPGLASLYDAALLGLDNALPELLKATMERTRDAGHGSSSYASVIEVLRKGVGGA
;
A
#
# COMPACT_ATOMS: atom_id res chain seq x y z
N MET A 1 11.89 -6.28 -6.75
CA MET A 1 11.03 -7.38 -6.25
C MET A 1 9.62 -7.15 -6.71
N CYS A 2 8.95 -8.20 -7.17
CA CYS A 2 7.54 -8.22 -7.54
C CYS A 2 7.04 -9.66 -7.34
N VAL A 3 6.65 -9.98 -6.12
CA VAL A 3 6.25 -11.33 -5.70
C VAL A 3 4.78 -11.34 -5.27
N LEU A 4 4.30 -12.48 -4.77
CA LEU A 4 2.88 -12.65 -4.42
C LEU A 4 2.45 -11.73 -3.27
N ASP A 5 3.22 -11.69 -2.19
CA ASP A 5 2.92 -10.99 -0.95
C ASP A 5 4.19 -10.69 -0.15
N HIS A 6 4.03 -10.05 1.01
CA HIS A 6 5.16 -9.66 1.86
C HIS A 6 5.79 -10.84 2.61
N ASP A 7 5.05 -11.93 2.83
CA ASP A 7 5.62 -13.16 3.39
C ASP A 7 6.62 -13.79 2.41
N ALA A 8 6.27 -13.88 1.12
CA ALA A 8 7.16 -14.33 0.07
C ALA A 8 8.36 -13.39 -0.14
N LEU A 9 8.15 -12.08 0.05
CA LEU A 9 9.22 -11.09 0.01
C LEU A 9 10.23 -11.34 1.13
N HIS A 10 9.79 -11.49 2.38
CA HIS A 10 10.67 -11.77 3.51
C HIS A 10 11.36 -13.12 3.40
N ALA A 11 10.62 -14.18 3.05
CA ALA A 11 11.21 -15.51 2.83
C ALA A 11 12.35 -15.50 1.79
N THR A 12 12.25 -14.63 0.78
CA THR A 12 13.27 -14.49 -0.27
C THR A 12 14.43 -13.60 0.19
N LEU A 13 14.14 -12.44 0.77
CA LEU A 13 15.13 -11.43 1.10
C LEU A 13 15.94 -11.77 2.36
N ASP A 14 15.30 -12.35 3.38
CA ASP A 14 15.96 -12.70 4.65
C ASP A 14 17.06 -13.75 4.41
N ALA A 15 16.84 -14.67 3.48
CA ALA A 15 17.82 -15.69 3.11
C ALA A 15 19.12 -15.14 2.50
N VAL A 16 19.10 -13.89 2.00
CA VAL A 16 20.23 -13.26 1.30
C VAL A 16 20.60 -11.90 1.88
N ALA A 17 20.04 -11.52 3.04
CA ALA A 17 20.08 -10.17 3.58
C ALA A 17 21.51 -9.61 3.71
N ASP A 18 22.44 -10.42 4.21
CA ASP A 18 23.85 -10.03 4.39
C ASP A 18 24.55 -9.66 3.07
N SER A 19 24.10 -10.20 1.94
CA SER A 19 24.67 -9.94 0.62
C SER A 19 24.10 -8.67 -0.04
N LEU A 20 23.06 -8.07 0.54
CA LEU A 20 22.34 -6.94 -0.04
C LEU A 20 22.85 -5.58 0.42
N ALA A 21 23.73 -5.52 1.41
CA ALA A 21 24.28 -4.26 1.91
C ALA A 21 24.84 -3.38 0.78
N GLY A 22 24.46 -2.10 0.78
CA GLY A 22 24.86 -1.11 -0.24
C GLY A 22 24.10 -1.22 -1.57
N LYS A 23 23.12 -2.12 -1.70
CA LYS A 23 22.26 -2.21 -2.88
C LYS A 23 20.97 -1.40 -2.68
N SER A 24 20.25 -1.19 -3.77
CA SER A 24 18.90 -0.64 -3.74
C SER A 24 17.86 -1.73 -3.97
N LEU A 25 16.84 -1.77 -3.13
CA LEU A 25 15.65 -2.60 -3.28
C LEU A 25 14.50 -1.75 -3.80
N VAL A 26 14.06 -2.05 -5.02
CA VAL A 26 12.80 -1.54 -5.57
C VAL A 26 11.73 -2.62 -5.36
N ASN A 27 10.70 -2.33 -4.58
CA ASN A 27 9.59 -3.26 -4.29
C ASN A 27 8.32 -2.81 -5.02
N LEU A 28 7.81 -3.67 -5.91
CA LEU A 28 6.56 -3.50 -6.66
C LEU A 28 5.49 -4.51 -6.21
N THR A 29 5.70 -5.15 -5.06
CA THR A 29 4.75 -6.12 -4.49
C THR A 29 3.59 -5.34 -3.87
N SER A 30 2.36 -5.63 -4.31
CA SER A 30 1.15 -5.03 -3.73
C SER A 30 1.09 -5.24 -2.22
N GLY A 31 0.61 -4.23 -1.50
CA GLY A 31 0.60 -4.25 -0.03
C GLY A 31 -0.10 -3.05 0.57
N SER A 32 -0.08 -2.97 1.90
CA SER A 32 -0.56 -1.82 2.64
C SER A 32 0.58 -0.81 2.87
N PRO A 33 0.26 0.45 3.22
CA PRO A 33 1.29 1.39 3.68
C PRO A 33 2.10 0.88 4.88
N GLY A 34 1.49 0.07 5.76
CA GLY A 34 2.18 -0.58 6.88
C GLY A 34 3.26 -1.55 6.40
N HIS A 35 2.94 -2.40 5.40
CA HIS A 35 3.92 -3.30 4.81
C HIS A 35 5.10 -2.55 4.17
N ALA A 36 4.84 -1.43 3.49
CA ALA A 36 5.89 -0.60 2.92
C ALA A 36 6.79 0.05 4.00
N GLN A 37 6.22 0.43 5.15
CA GLN A 37 7.00 0.93 6.29
C GLN A 37 7.87 -0.17 6.91
N GLU A 38 7.33 -1.38 7.07
CA GLU A 38 8.06 -2.55 7.58
C GLU A 38 9.21 -2.93 6.64
N ALA A 39 8.96 -3.02 5.33
CA ALA A 39 9.97 -3.30 4.32
C ALA A 39 11.07 -2.22 4.27
N ALA A 40 10.69 -0.93 4.41
CA ALA A 40 11.66 0.17 4.50
C ALA A 40 12.52 0.08 5.77
N ALA A 41 11.94 -0.32 6.90
CA ALA A 41 12.67 -0.52 8.15
C ALA A 41 13.65 -1.71 8.04
N TRP A 42 13.19 -2.82 7.44
CA TRP A 42 14.01 -3.99 7.15
C TRP A 42 15.19 -3.65 6.22
N ALA A 43 14.93 -2.87 5.16
CA ALA A 43 15.98 -2.46 4.23
C ALA A 43 17.03 -1.61 4.95
N ARG A 44 16.59 -0.66 5.78
CA ARG A 44 17.48 0.18 6.58
C ARG A 44 18.33 -0.63 7.56
N SER A 45 17.77 -1.64 8.24
CA SER A 45 18.54 -2.47 9.18
C SER A 45 19.64 -3.28 8.49
N HIS A 46 19.48 -3.57 7.19
CA HIS A 46 20.46 -4.28 6.37
C HIS A 46 21.30 -3.37 5.47
N SER A 47 21.28 -2.04 5.70
CA SER A 47 22.00 -1.05 4.89
C SER A 47 21.65 -1.12 3.39
N VAL A 48 20.37 -1.35 3.09
CA VAL A 48 19.78 -1.38 1.75
C VAL A 48 18.96 -0.11 1.55
N ASP A 49 19.14 0.57 0.41
CA ASP A 49 18.28 1.69 0.06
C ASP A 49 16.93 1.19 -0.46
N TYR A 50 15.82 1.79 -0.02
CA TYR A 50 14.47 1.31 -0.35
C TYR A 50 13.69 2.30 -1.23
N LEU A 51 13.04 1.75 -2.26
CA LEU A 51 12.03 2.42 -3.07
C LEU A 51 10.80 1.53 -3.17
N ASP A 52 9.68 2.04 -2.69
CA ASP A 52 8.38 1.38 -2.78
C ASP A 52 7.69 1.76 -4.09
N GLY A 53 6.84 0.91 -4.63
CA GLY A 53 6.10 1.22 -5.84
C GLY A 53 4.90 0.34 -6.09
N ALA A 54 4.08 0.79 -7.05
CA ALA A 54 2.87 0.12 -7.48
C ALA A 54 2.73 0.20 -9.00
N ILE A 55 2.19 -0.87 -9.58
CA ILE A 55 2.07 -1.05 -11.04
C ILE A 55 0.64 -0.69 -11.43
N MET A 56 0.44 0.39 -12.20
CA MET A 56 -0.90 0.84 -12.62
C MET A 56 -1.32 0.26 -13.98
N THR A 57 -0.86 -0.95 -14.27
CA THR A 57 -1.15 -1.64 -15.53
C THR A 57 -1.15 -3.14 -15.34
N THR A 58 -1.65 -3.86 -16.34
CA THR A 58 -1.55 -5.32 -16.42
C THR A 58 -0.28 -5.72 -17.19
N PRO A 59 0.19 -6.98 -17.11
CA PRO A 59 1.45 -7.39 -17.74
C PRO A 59 1.64 -6.99 -19.22
N PRO A 60 0.61 -6.99 -20.10
CA PRO A 60 0.76 -6.52 -21.48
C PRO A 60 1.14 -5.04 -21.64
N GLY A 61 0.90 -4.20 -20.63
CA GLY A 61 1.25 -2.78 -20.66
C GLY A 61 2.68 -2.46 -20.23
N VAL A 62 3.40 -3.43 -19.63
CA VAL A 62 4.77 -3.22 -19.17
C VAL A 62 5.69 -2.94 -20.37
N GLY A 63 6.51 -1.90 -20.25
CA GLY A 63 7.41 -1.40 -21.29
C GLY A 63 6.85 -0.23 -22.09
N SER A 64 5.57 0.10 -21.92
CA SER A 64 4.99 1.30 -22.53
C SER A 64 5.21 2.54 -21.64
N PRO A 65 5.76 3.65 -22.19
CA PRO A 65 5.94 4.89 -21.43
C PRO A 65 4.60 5.56 -21.04
N GLU A 66 3.48 5.16 -21.66
CA GLU A 66 2.15 5.65 -21.33
C GLU A 66 1.58 5.01 -20.05
N MET A 67 2.12 3.86 -19.63
CA MET A 67 1.67 3.15 -18.44
C MET A 67 2.37 3.69 -17.20
N MET A 68 1.59 4.05 -16.18
CA MET A 68 2.13 4.66 -14.97
C MET A 68 2.67 3.60 -14.00
N PHE A 69 3.85 3.88 -13.46
CA PHE A 69 4.42 3.16 -12.33
C PHE A 69 4.61 4.15 -11.19
N LEU A 70 3.91 3.94 -10.09
CA LEU A 70 3.96 4.81 -8.93
C LEU A 70 5.16 4.42 -8.07
N TYR A 71 5.86 5.40 -7.54
CA TYR A 71 7.00 5.19 -6.65
C TYR A 71 6.93 6.13 -5.44
N SER A 72 7.37 5.64 -4.28
CA SER A 72 7.52 6.44 -3.06
C SER A 72 8.72 5.99 -2.25
N GLY A 73 9.27 6.86 -1.41
CA GLY A 73 10.52 6.61 -0.70
C GLY A 73 11.73 7.31 -1.33
N SER A 74 12.89 6.63 -1.36
CA SER A 74 14.17 7.25 -1.70
C SER A 74 14.23 7.82 -3.12
N ARG A 75 14.20 9.14 -3.24
CA ARG A 75 14.35 9.83 -4.52
C ARG A 75 15.73 9.59 -5.16
N THR A 76 16.75 9.36 -4.34
CA THR A 76 18.09 8.99 -4.80
C THR A 76 18.07 7.66 -5.55
N VAL A 77 17.38 6.64 -5.03
CA VAL A 77 17.23 5.34 -5.69
C VAL A 77 16.51 5.51 -7.03
N LEU A 78 15.41 6.27 -7.04
CA LEU A 78 14.65 6.51 -8.26
C LEU A 78 15.50 7.19 -9.35
N TYR A 79 16.30 8.20 -9.00
CA TYR A 79 17.16 8.86 -9.97
C TYR A 79 18.33 7.97 -10.42
N ALA A 80 18.96 7.25 -9.50
CA ALA A 80 20.07 6.36 -9.82
C ALA A 80 19.66 5.23 -10.79
N HIS A 81 18.42 4.73 -10.65
CA HIS A 81 17.90 3.62 -11.45
C HIS A 81 16.87 4.05 -12.50
N ARG A 82 16.75 5.36 -12.77
CA ARG A 82 15.74 5.92 -13.69
C ARG A 82 15.65 5.19 -15.04
N PRO A 83 16.75 4.91 -15.76
CA PRO A 83 16.66 4.22 -17.05
C PRO A 83 16.00 2.84 -16.97
N ALA A 84 16.25 2.09 -15.89
CA ALA A 84 15.64 0.78 -15.68
C ALA A 84 14.16 0.89 -15.32
N LEU A 85 13.78 1.90 -14.53
CA LEU A 85 12.39 2.16 -14.17
C LEU A 85 11.57 2.64 -15.38
N GLU A 86 12.15 3.50 -16.23
CA GLU A 86 11.54 3.98 -17.47
C GLU A 86 11.34 2.87 -18.51
N ALA A 87 12.18 1.83 -18.47
CA ALA A 87 11.99 0.63 -19.30
C ALA A 87 10.78 -0.22 -18.88
N LEU A 88 10.22 -0.01 -17.68
CA LEU A 88 8.99 -0.67 -17.22
C LEU A 88 7.74 0.14 -17.59
N GLY A 89 7.85 1.46 -17.57
CA GLY A 89 6.78 2.42 -17.90
C GLY A 89 7.12 3.81 -17.38
N GLY A 90 6.19 4.76 -17.42
CA GLY A 90 6.39 6.12 -16.93
C GLY A 90 6.50 6.18 -15.40
N PRO A 91 7.69 6.49 -14.81
CA PRO A 91 7.84 6.51 -13.36
C PRO A 91 7.32 7.81 -12.76
N LEU A 92 6.39 7.71 -11.82
CA LEU A 92 5.82 8.82 -11.07
C LEU A 92 6.22 8.74 -9.59
N HIS A 93 7.08 9.67 -9.13
CA HIS A 93 7.47 9.76 -7.72
C HIS A 93 6.45 10.58 -6.94
N LEU A 94 5.78 9.96 -5.96
CA LEU A 94 4.70 10.57 -5.19
C LEU A 94 5.16 11.26 -3.90
N GLY A 95 6.37 10.96 -3.43
CA GLY A 95 6.90 11.52 -2.19
C GLY A 95 7.95 10.64 -1.53
N THR A 96 8.55 11.15 -0.46
CA THR A 96 9.63 10.47 0.27
C THR A 96 9.14 9.50 1.34
N GLU A 97 7.86 9.54 1.70
CA GLU A 97 7.27 8.62 2.67
C GLU A 97 7.03 7.25 2.02
N PRO A 98 7.64 6.16 2.54
CA PRO A 98 7.32 4.81 2.08
C PRO A 98 5.84 4.49 2.28
N GLY A 99 5.24 3.82 1.29
CA GLY A 99 3.83 3.42 1.34
C GLY A 99 2.86 4.44 0.75
N LEU A 100 3.32 5.61 0.29
CA LEU A 100 2.46 6.49 -0.51
C LEU A 100 2.06 5.81 -1.83
N ALA A 101 2.96 5.06 -2.47
CA ALA A 101 2.62 4.30 -3.66
C ALA A 101 1.51 3.28 -3.38
N SER A 102 1.63 2.50 -2.31
CA SER A 102 0.59 1.54 -1.88
C SER A 102 -0.73 2.24 -1.50
N LEU A 103 -0.67 3.41 -0.87
CA LEU A 103 -1.87 4.18 -0.52
C LEU A 103 -2.64 4.63 -1.77
N TYR A 104 -1.93 5.16 -2.76
CA TYR A 104 -2.53 5.56 -4.03
C TYR A 104 -3.06 4.36 -4.82
N ASP A 105 -2.34 3.24 -4.82
CA ASP A 105 -2.80 1.98 -5.43
C ASP A 105 -4.13 1.52 -4.81
N ALA A 106 -4.21 1.45 -3.48
CA ALA A 106 -5.44 1.09 -2.77
C ALA A 106 -6.59 2.06 -3.06
N ALA A 107 -6.32 3.37 -3.06
CA ALA A 107 -7.32 4.39 -3.37
C ALA A 107 -7.86 4.28 -4.81
N LEU A 108 -6.99 4.01 -5.79
CA LEU A 108 -7.37 3.83 -7.20
C LEU A 108 -8.16 2.55 -7.44
N LEU A 109 -7.86 1.49 -6.68
CA LEU A 109 -8.63 0.23 -6.70
C LEU A 109 -9.97 0.33 -5.96
N GLY A 110 -10.31 1.50 -5.40
CA GLY A 110 -11.55 1.72 -4.65
C GLY A 110 -11.56 1.04 -3.28
N LEU A 111 -10.40 0.57 -2.80
CA LEU A 111 -10.20 0.03 -1.46
C LEU A 111 -9.89 1.19 -0.50
N ASP A 112 -10.88 2.06 -0.29
CA ASP A 112 -10.84 3.09 0.74
C ASP A 112 -11.34 2.50 2.08
N ASN A 113 -10.63 2.78 3.16
CA ASN A 113 -11.03 2.41 4.53
C ASN A 113 -12.33 3.10 4.96
N ALA A 114 -12.80 4.14 4.25
CA ALA A 114 -14.03 4.85 4.56
C ALA A 114 -15.24 3.93 4.79
N LEU A 115 -15.44 2.91 3.96
CA LEU A 115 -16.55 1.97 4.13
C LEU A 115 -16.35 1.02 5.34
N PRO A 116 -15.19 0.34 5.50
CA PRO A 116 -14.87 -0.39 6.73
C PRO A 116 -14.99 0.44 8.02
N GLU A 117 -14.53 1.70 8.02
CA GLU A 117 -14.62 2.60 9.18
C GLU A 117 -16.05 3.00 9.49
N LEU A 118 -16.86 3.32 8.46
CA LEU A 118 -18.28 3.60 8.63
C LEU A 118 -19.01 2.40 9.23
N LEU A 119 -18.71 1.19 8.76
CA LEU A 119 -19.25 -0.07 9.30
C LEU A 119 -18.87 -0.26 10.77
N LYS A 120 -17.57 -0.14 11.09
CA LYS A 120 -17.06 -0.24 12.47
C LYS A 120 -17.70 0.78 13.41
N ALA A 121 -17.72 2.06 13.01
CA ALA A 121 -18.32 3.13 13.81
C ALA A 121 -19.82 2.91 14.03
N THR A 122 -20.53 2.36 13.02
CA THR A 122 -21.95 2.01 13.15
C THR A 122 -22.16 0.83 14.11
N MET A 123 -21.31 -0.18 14.05
CA MET A 123 -21.34 -1.32 14.98
C MET A 123 -21.06 -0.89 16.43
N GLU A 124 -20.06 -0.02 16.64
CA GLU A 124 -19.74 0.53 17.96
C GLU A 124 -20.91 1.33 18.53
N ARG A 125 -21.51 2.24 17.74
CA ARG A 125 -22.73 2.97 18.16
C ARG A 125 -23.90 2.05 18.47
N THR A 126 -24.07 0.98 17.71
CA THR A 126 -25.14 0.01 17.92
C THR A 126 -24.91 -0.76 19.22
N ARG A 127 -23.68 -1.20 19.48
CA ARG A 127 -23.29 -1.83 20.75
C ARG A 127 -23.53 -0.89 21.93
N ASP A 128 -23.05 0.34 21.84
CA ASP A 128 -23.13 1.32 22.92
C ASP A 128 -24.58 1.76 23.20
N ALA A 129 -25.45 1.72 22.17
CA ALA A 129 -26.89 1.88 22.31
C ALA A 129 -27.61 0.64 22.89
N GLY A 130 -26.88 -0.39 23.31
CA GLY A 130 -27.42 -1.60 23.93
C GLY A 130 -27.96 -2.63 22.94
N HIS A 131 -27.73 -2.45 21.64
CA HIS A 131 -28.25 -3.30 20.57
C HIS A 131 -27.30 -4.43 20.15
N GLY A 132 -26.19 -4.64 20.87
CA GLY A 132 -25.17 -5.63 20.51
C GLY A 132 -25.65 -7.10 20.51
N SER A 133 -26.76 -7.39 21.20
CA SER A 133 -27.40 -8.71 21.26
C SER A 133 -28.83 -8.72 20.68
N SER A 134 -29.28 -7.63 20.05
CA SER A 134 -30.63 -7.51 19.50
C SER A 134 -30.70 -7.88 18.01
N SER A 135 -31.92 -7.92 17.46
CA SER A 135 -32.20 -8.16 16.03
C SER A 135 -31.59 -7.08 15.13
N TYR A 136 -31.19 -7.45 13.90
CA TYR A 136 -30.67 -6.54 12.87
C TYR A 136 -31.52 -5.28 12.61
N ALA A 137 -32.82 -5.30 12.94
CA ALA A 137 -33.71 -4.15 12.83
C ALA A 137 -33.24 -2.92 13.63
N SER A 138 -32.56 -3.11 14.77
CA SER A 138 -32.05 -2.00 15.58
C SER A 138 -30.91 -1.23 14.92
N VAL A 139 -30.19 -1.85 13.97
CA VAL A 139 -29.14 -1.19 13.19
C VAL A 139 -29.75 -0.10 12.28
N ILE A 140 -30.95 -0.35 11.74
CA ILE A 140 -31.68 0.59 10.88
C ILE A 140 -32.05 1.87 11.66
N GLU A 141 -32.42 1.74 12.93
CA GLU A 141 -32.76 2.87 13.78
C GLU A 141 -31.56 3.78 14.08
N VAL A 142 -30.39 3.18 14.30
CA VAL A 142 -29.13 3.91 14.53
C VAL A 142 -28.68 4.61 13.25
N LEU A 143 -28.76 3.94 12.09
CA LEU A 143 -28.44 4.54 10.80
C LEU A 143 -29.36 5.73 10.48
N ARG A 144 -30.67 5.59 10.72
CA ARG A 144 -31.66 6.66 10.50
C ARG A 144 -31.37 7.90 11.35
N LYS A 145 -30.91 7.74 12.59
CA LYS A 145 -30.56 8.87 13.47
C LYS A 145 -29.27 9.58 13.05
N GLY A 146 -28.34 8.89 12.37
CA GLY A 146 -27.08 9.47 11.91
C GLY A 146 -27.17 10.32 10.64
N VAL A 147 -28.19 10.14 9.80
CA VAL A 147 -28.37 10.84 8.51
C VAL A 147 -29.09 12.20 8.65
N GLY A 148 -29.71 12.47 9.81
CA GLY A 148 -30.53 13.68 10.04
C GLY A 148 -29.78 14.89 10.63
N GLY A 149 -28.46 14.89 10.65
CA GLY A 149 -27.63 15.94 11.26
C GLY A 149 -26.59 16.51 10.30
N ALA A 150 -27.06 17.19 9.24
CA ALA A 150 -26.29 18.12 8.42
C ALA A 150 -27.17 19.33 8.11
#